data_AF-A0A6J6SSZ7-F1
#
_entry.id   AF-A0A6J6SSZ7-F1
#
_cell.length_a   1.000
_cell.length_b   1.000
_cell.length_c   1.000
_cell.angle_alpha   90.00
_cell.angle_beta   90.00
_cell.angle_gamma   90.00
#
_symmetry.space_group_name_H-M   'P 1'
#
loop_
_entity.id
_entity.type
_entity.pdbx_description
1 polymer ?
#
loop_
_entity_poly.entity_id
_entity_poly.type
_entity_poly.pdbx_seq_one_letter_code
_entity_poly.pdbx_strand_id
1 'polypeptide(L)'
;MSRTGLLDMVLGFWVLAAFGLLVLDRDHTRARLARLVRDEGLDPLATPYGPRFGLRPYRWAALVALGLACSVKWSGLWFVAFFIIMSLVWDIGARRAIGVGRPWRATIIREVPSTAVLALAIVPVVYVMTWTGWFVSDGGWARDWAAGQGPSLVPDALRSLWHYHAEAWGFHVNLASPHSYASNPLSWPFQTRPTSFYWNAIKDGSQGCPTDNCASEVLALGNPIIWWAAFIAMIHQAWRWIAHRDWRSGAVLVGIAAGWVPWLLYLNRTIFTFYTVVYVPFLVMALAMSMGSMLGPSNAPEKRRARGAFAAGTLLLLIIIAAWWFYPIWTGQVMPYEQWQLRMWMPTWV
;
A
#
# COMPACT_ATOMS: atom_id res chain seq x y z
N MET A 1 5.00 -7.56 -11.67
CA MET A 1 3.78 -8.33 -11.30
C MET A 1 2.56 -8.02 -12.17
N SER A 2 2.54 -6.97 -12.99
CA SER A 2 1.40 -6.68 -13.90
C SER A 2 1.15 -7.75 -14.98
N ARG A 3 2.08 -8.70 -15.15
CA ARG A 3 2.00 -9.82 -16.10
C ARG A 3 1.57 -11.14 -15.46
N THR A 4 1.27 -11.13 -14.15
CA THR A 4 0.84 -12.31 -13.39
C THR A 4 -0.61 -12.09 -12.96
N GLY A 5 -1.46 -13.10 -13.09
CA GLY A 5 -2.88 -13.04 -12.70
C GLY A 5 -3.08 -12.99 -11.19
N LEU A 6 -2.73 -11.86 -10.56
CA LEU A 6 -2.86 -11.62 -9.12
C LEU A 6 -3.68 -10.37 -8.85
N LEU A 7 -4.47 -10.42 -7.77
CA LEU A 7 -5.33 -9.33 -7.33
C LEU A 7 -4.55 -8.17 -6.70
N ASP A 8 -3.32 -8.42 -6.23
CA ASP A 8 -2.54 -7.47 -5.42
C ASP A 8 -2.19 -6.16 -6.17
N MET A 9 -2.09 -6.20 -7.50
CA MET A 9 -1.91 -4.98 -8.31
C MET A 9 -3.17 -4.11 -8.32
N VAL A 10 -4.36 -4.71 -8.38
CA VAL A 10 -5.65 -4.00 -8.34
C VAL A 10 -5.86 -3.38 -6.96
N LEU A 11 -5.51 -4.12 -5.90
CA LEU A 11 -5.48 -3.59 -4.54
C LEU A 11 -4.53 -2.38 -4.43
N GLY A 12 -3.29 -2.54 -4.91
CA GLY A 12 -2.28 -1.47 -4.90
C GLY A 12 -2.74 -0.21 -5.64
N PHE A 13 -3.44 -0.37 -6.76
CA PHE A 13 -4.03 0.75 -7.51
C PHE A 13 -5.04 1.53 -6.65
N TRP A 14 -6.04 0.85 -6.06
CA TRP A 14 -7.06 1.52 -5.26
C TRP A 14 -6.50 2.15 -3.98
N VAL A 15 -5.52 1.52 -3.36
CA VAL A 15 -4.76 2.08 -2.22
C VAL A 15 -4.03 3.35 -2.61
N LEU A 16 -3.32 3.36 -3.74
CA LEU A 16 -2.61 4.55 -4.21
C LEU A 16 -3.58 5.67 -4.61
N ALA A 17 -4.71 5.33 -5.25
CA ALA A 17 -5.76 6.28 -5.58
C ALA A 17 -6.36 6.92 -4.32
N ALA A 18 -6.68 6.13 -3.30
CA ALA A 18 -7.16 6.62 -2.01
C ALA A 18 -6.15 7.57 -1.35
N PHE A 19 -4.87 7.22 -1.37
CA PHE A 19 -3.81 8.09 -0.85
C PHE A 19 -3.77 9.43 -1.59
N GLY A 20 -3.77 9.42 -2.92
CA GLY A 20 -3.79 10.64 -3.74
C GLY A 20 -5.01 11.52 -3.45
N LEU A 21 -6.20 10.92 -3.32
CA LEU A 21 -7.43 11.62 -2.97
C LEU A 21 -7.36 12.26 -1.57
N LEU A 22 -6.72 11.60 -0.59
CA LEU A 22 -6.53 12.20 0.74
C LEU A 22 -5.50 13.34 0.73
N VAL A 23 -4.47 13.28 -0.12
CA VAL A 23 -3.55 14.40 -0.32
C VAL A 23 -4.29 15.60 -0.92
N LEU A 24 -5.14 15.37 -1.94
CA LEU A 24 -6.01 16.41 -2.50
C LEU A 24 -6.99 16.99 -1.47
N ASP A 25 -7.62 16.13 -0.67
CA ASP A 25 -8.51 16.53 0.43
C ASP A 25 -7.80 17.44 1.44
N ARG A 26 -6.58 17.08 1.83
CA ARG A 26 -5.74 17.87 2.74
C ARG A 26 -5.45 19.25 2.15
N ASP A 27 -4.97 19.31 0.92
CA ASP A 27 -4.57 20.57 0.28
C ASP A 27 -5.79 21.46 0.02
N HIS A 28 -6.90 20.88 -0.44
CA HIS A 28 -8.16 21.59 -0.63
C HIS A 28 -8.68 22.19 0.69
N THR A 29 -8.67 21.41 1.77
CA THR A 29 -9.13 21.85 3.10
C THR A 29 -8.26 23.00 3.61
N ARG A 30 -6.93 22.88 3.49
CA ARG A 30 -6.00 23.95 3.91
C ARG A 30 -6.17 25.22 3.08
N ALA A 31 -6.37 25.10 1.76
CA ALA A 31 -6.63 26.24 0.89
C ALA A 31 -7.92 26.97 1.26
N ARG A 32 -8.97 26.22 1.62
CA ARG A 32 -10.23 26.80 2.11
C ARG A 32 -10.05 27.53 3.45
N LEU A 33 -9.33 26.93 4.40
CA LEU A 33 -9.02 27.60 5.66
C LEU A 33 -8.18 28.86 5.46
N ALA A 34 -7.21 28.85 4.54
CA ALA A 34 -6.41 30.02 4.22
C ALA A 34 -7.24 31.16 3.61
N ARG A 35 -8.28 30.84 2.81
CA ARG A 35 -9.25 31.83 2.33
C ARG A 35 -10.09 32.40 3.47
N LEU A 36 -10.64 31.54 4.34
CA LEU A 36 -11.40 32.00 5.51
C LEU A 36 -10.57 32.92 6.42
N VAL A 37 -9.30 32.57 6.66
CA VAL A 37 -8.38 33.43 7.43
C VAL A 37 -8.14 34.78 6.75
N ARG A 38 -8.08 34.81 5.42
CA ARG A 38 -7.91 36.05 4.65
C ARG A 38 -9.17 36.93 4.74
N ASP A 39 -10.35 36.32 4.67
CA ASP A 39 -11.63 37.03 4.56
C ASP A 39 -12.15 37.48 5.94
N GLU A 40 -12.01 36.64 6.97
CA GLU A 40 -12.56 36.89 8.32
C GLU A 40 -11.49 37.29 9.35
N GLY A 41 -10.20 37.10 9.04
CA GLY A 41 -9.10 37.29 9.99
C GLY A 41 -8.82 36.05 10.87
N LEU A 42 -7.67 36.07 11.56
CA LEU A 42 -7.24 34.96 12.43
C LEU A 42 -8.04 34.89 13.75
N ASP A 43 -8.26 36.03 14.41
CA ASP A 43 -8.84 36.09 15.75
C ASP A 43 -10.26 35.48 15.82
N PRO A 44 -11.16 35.73 14.85
CA PRO A 44 -12.49 35.11 14.86
C PRO A 44 -12.45 33.59 14.65
N LEU A 45 -11.39 33.06 14.01
CA LEU A 45 -11.23 31.63 13.74
C LEU A 45 -10.49 30.89 14.86
N ALA A 46 -9.70 31.59 15.67
CA ALA A 46 -8.93 31.08 16.80
C ALA A 46 -9.80 30.73 18.03
N THR A 47 -11.06 30.31 17.82
CA THR A 47 -11.96 29.82 18.86
C THR A 47 -11.47 28.49 19.45
N PRO A 48 -11.97 28.04 20.62
CA PRO A 48 -11.56 26.77 21.21
C PRO A 48 -11.69 25.56 20.27
N TYR A 49 -12.67 25.59 19.34
CA TYR A 49 -12.94 24.50 18.43
C TYR A 49 -12.77 24.84 16.93
N GLY A 50 -12.51 26.10 16.58
CA GLY A 50 -12.34 26.56 15.19
C GLY A 50 -13.59 26.44 14.32
N PRO A 51 -13.47 26.60 13.00
CA PRO A 51 -14.56 26.34 12.05
C PRO A 51 -14.79 24.83 11.82
N ARG A 52 -15.93 24.48 11.21
CA ARG A 52 -16.16 23.14 10.63
C ARG A 52 -15.55 23.08 9.23
N PHE A 53 -15.02 21.93 8.83
CA PHE A 53 -14.46 21.78 7.48
C PHE A 53 -15.51 21.61 6.38
N GLY A 54 -16.77 21.34 6.76
CA GLY A 54 -17.88 21.20 5.82
C GLY A 54 -17.75 19.96 4.95
N LEU A 55 -18.24 20.04 3.70
CA LEU A 55 -18.18 18.94 2.75
C LEU A 55 -16.75 18.66 2.28
N ARG A 56 -16.41 17.37 2.20
CA ARG A 56 -15.07 16.88 1.83
C ARG A 56 -15.17 15.83 0.72
N PRO A 57 -15.51 16.24 -0.52
CA PRO A 57 -15.76 15.31 -1.61
C PRO A 57 -14.54 14.42 -1.91
N TYR A 58 -13.32 14.96 -1.82
CA TYR A 58 -12.09 14.18 -1.99
C TYR A 58 -11.93 13.09 -0.90
N ARG A 59 -12.32 13.37 0.35
CA ARG A 59 -12.34 12.36 1.40
C ARG A 59 -13.39 11.28 1.14
N TRP A 60 -14.56 11.65 0.63
CA TRP A 60 -15.60 10.68 0.26
C TRP A 60 -15.14 9.78 -0.88
N ALA A 61 -14.55 10.36 -1.93
CA ALA A 61 -13.94 9.61 -3.02
C ALA A 61 -12.82 8.69 -2.51
N ALA A 62 -12.00 9.14 -1.54
CA ALA A 62 -10.99 8.28 -0.92
C ALA A 62 -11.62 7.10 -0.18
N LEU A 63 -12.73 7.30 0.54
CA LEU A 63 -13.48 6.21 1.18
C LEU A 63 -14.08 5.24 0.15
N VAL A 64 -14.54 5.73 -1.01
CA VAL A 64 -14.98 4.86 -2.11
C VAL A 64 -13.81 4.02 -2.63
N ALA A 65 -12.65 4.63 -2.90
CA ALA A 65 -11.46 3.91 -3.34
C ALA A 65 -11.00 2.88 -2.29
N LEU A 66 -11.09 3.21 -1.00
CA LEU A 66 -10.80 2.26 0.09
C LEU A 66 -11.84 1.12 0.16
N GLY A 67 -13.12 1.39 -0.10
CA GLY A 67 -14.15 0.36 -0.24
C GLY A 67 -13.85 -0.60 -1.39
N LEU A 68 -13.41 -0.08 -2.52
CA LEU A 68 -12.95 -0.90 -3.66
C LEU A 68 -11.69 -1.69 -3.30
N ALA A 69 -10.74 -1.11 -2.55
CA ALA A 69 -9.58 -1.83 -2.05
C ALA A 69 -9.99 -3.02 -1.14
N CYS A 70 -10.91 -2.80 -0.20
CA CYS A 70 -11.48 -3.87 0.64
C CYS A 70 -12.17 -4.96 -0.19
N SER A 71 -12.82 -4.58 -1.29
CA SER A 71 -13.51 -5.50 -2.22
C SER A 71 -12.54 -6.42 -2.96
N VAL A 72 -11.29 -5.98 -3.18
CA VAL A 72 -10.24 -6.81 -3.80
C VAL A 72 -9.66 -7.80 -2.81
N LYS A 73 -9.34 -7.34 -1.59
CA LYS A 73 -8.70 -8.18 -0.56
C LYS A 73 -8.96 -7.60 0.82
N TRP A 74 -9.19 -8.47 1.81
CA TRP A 74 -9.45 -8.08 3.19
C TRP A 74 -8.35 -7.21 3.81
N SER A 75 -7.10 -7.33 3.33
CA SER A 75 -5.99 -6.47 3.75
C SER A 75 -6.21 -4.98 3.46
N GLY A 76 -7.15 -4.63 2.58
CA GLY A 76 -7.61 -3.25 2.36
C GLY A 76 -8.16 -2.57 3.63
N LEU A 77 -8.69 -3.35 4.59
CA LEU A 77 -9.19 -2.83 5.86
C LEU A 77 -8.10 -2.12 6.68
N TRP A 78 -6.85 -2.58 6.60
CA TRP A 78 -5.73 -1.92 7.26
C TRP A 78 -5.46 -0.54 6.66
N PHE A 79 -5.59 -0.40 5.34
CA PHE A 79 -5.48 0.91 4.69
C PHE A 79 -6.62 1.84 5.09
N VAL A 80 -7.85 1.35 5.25
CA VAL A 80 -8.98 2.14 5.79
C VAL A 80 -8.59 2.74 7.15
N ALA A 81 -8.14 1.90 8.09
CA ALA A 81 -7.81 2.34 9.44
C ALA A 81 -6.65 3.35 9.45
N PHE A 82 -5.53 3.02 8.81
CA PHE A 82 -4.33 3.86 8.82
C PHE A 82 -4.56 5.19 8.09
N PHE A 83 -5.26 5.19 6.96
CA PHE A 83 -5.49 6.41 6.18
C PHE A 83 -6.53 7.33 6.82
N ILE A 84 -7.57 6.80 7.47
CA ILE A 84 -8.50 7.61 8.26
C ILE A 84 -7.76 8.30 9.40
N ILE A 85 -6.96 7.55 10.17
CA ILE A 85 -6.17 8.11 11.28
C ILE A 85 -5.23 9.21 10.76
N MET A 86 -4.51 8.96 9.67
CA MET A 86 -3.64 9.96 9.05
C MET A 86 -4.40 11.21 8.63
N SER A 87 -5.57 11.07 8.00
CA SER A 87 -6.39 12.20 7.57
C SER A 87 -6.86 13.05 8.77
N LEU A 88 -7.19 12.42 9.90
CA LEU A 88 -7.58 13.10 11.14
C LEU A 88 -6.38 13.79 11.82
N VAL A 89 -5.18 13.20 11.74
CA VAL A 89 -3.95 13.85 12.21
C VAL A 89 -3.64 15.11 11.39
N TRP A 90 -3.87 15.08 10.07
CA TRP A 90 -3.75 16.27 9.23
C TRP A 90 -4.78 17.34 9.57
N ASP A 91 -6.00 16.94 9.93
CA ASP A 91 -7.06 17.84 10.38
C ASP A 91 -6.67 18.58 11.68
N ILE A 92 -6.08 17.87 12.64
CA ILE A 92 -5.51 18.47 13.86
C ILE A 92 -4.41 19.48 13.49
N GLY A 93 -3.54 19.13 12.55
CA GLY A 93 -2.48 20.00 12.05
C GLY A 93 -3.02 21.25 11.34
N ALA A 94 -4.13 21.13 10.60
CA ALA A 94 -4.80 22.26 9.95
C ALA A 94 -5.43 23.21 10.98
N ARG A 95 -6.07 22.68 12.04
CA ARG A 95 -6.62 23.49 13.14
C ARG A 95 -5.54 24.23 13.91
N ARG A 96 -4.40 23.58 14.18
CA ARG A 96 -3.24 24.22 14.81
C ARG A 96 -2.72 25.40 13.99
N ALA A 97 -2.69 25.26 12.66
CA ALA A 97 -2.16 26.28 11.77
C ALA A 97 -2.96 27.59 11.76
N ILE A 98 -4.23 27.54 12.17
CA ILE A 98 -5.11 28.73 12.27
C ILE A 98 -5.37 29.15 13.72
N GLY A 99 -4.54 28.69 14.68
CA GLY A 99 -4.61 29.15 16.06
C GLY A 99 -5.75 28.57 16.92
N VAL A 100 -6.41 27.49 16.49
CA VAL A 100 -7.47 26.85 17.31
C VAL A 100 -6.90 26.40 18.65
N GLY A 101 -7.50 26.85 19.76
CA GLY A 101 -6.97 26.61 21.11
C GLY A 101 -6.95 25.15 21.56
N ARG A 102 -7.91 24.31 21.12
CA ARG A 102 -7.98 22.87 21.49
C ARG A 102 -8.09 21.97 20.25
N PRO A 103 -7.05 21.90 19.41
CA PRO A 103 -7.13 21.31 18.06
C PRO A 103 -7.44 19.80 18.08
N TRP A 104 -6.95 19.07 19.09
CA TRP A 104 -7.28 17.66 19.29
C TRP A 104 -8.75 17.46 19.65
N ARG A 105 -9.23 18.13 20.71
CA ARG A 105 -10.64 18.03 21.14
C ARG A 105 -11.59 18.49 20.03
N ALA A 106 -11.22 19.54 19.30
CA ALA A 106 -11.98 20.04 18.16
C ALA A 106 -12.14 18.98 17.06
N THR A 107 -11.06 18.28 16.70
CA THR A 107 -11.12 17.22 15.69
C THR A 107 -11.92 16.02 16.19
N ILE A 108 -11.71 15.61 17.45
CA ILE A 108 -12.44 14.49 18.08
C ILE A 108 -13.95 14.77 18.11
N ILE A 109 -14.37 15.99 18.42
CA ILE A 109 -15.80 16.33 18.53
C ILE A 109 -16.43 16.58 17.15
N ARG A 110 -15.70 17.19 16.21
CA ARG A 110 -16.29 17.69 14.95
C ARG A 110 -16.02 16.83 13.72
N GLU A 111 -14.87 16.17 13.65
CA GLU A 111 -14.43 15.46 12.44
C GLU A 111 -14.43 13.94 12.61
N VAL A 112 -14.18 13.42 13.81
CA VAL A 112 -14.21 11.97 14.06
C VAL A 112 -15.60 11.37 13.85
N PRO A 113 -16.70 11.93 14.40
CA PRO A 113 -18.02 11.33 14.22
C PRO A 113 -18.46 11.32 12.76
N SER A 114 -18.25 12.44 12.05
CA SER A 114 -18.60 12.55 10.62
C SER A 114 -17.75 11.61 9.77
N THR A 115 -16.43 11.55 10.00
CA THR A 115 -15.53 10.66 9.25
C THR A 115 -15.83 9.19 9.55
N ALA A 116 -16.12 8.84 10.80
CA ALA A 116 -16.46 7.48 11.20
C ALA A 116 -17.80 7.03 10.59
N VAL A 117 -18.84 7.86 10.68
CA VAL A 117 -20.15 7.55 10.06
C VAL A 117 -20.01 7.40 8.55
N LEU A 118 -19.29 8.31 7.89
CA LEU A 118 -19.07 8.21 6.44
C LEU A 118 -18.24 6.99 6.05
N ALA A 119 -17.21 6.63 6.83
CA ALA A 119 -16.43 5.42 6.56
C ALA A 119 -17.27 4.15 6.76
N LEU A 120 -18.04 4.08 7.84
CA LEU A 120 -18.95 2.97 8.15
C LEU A 120 -20.15 2.89 7.19
N ALA A 121 -20.49 3.97 6.50
CA ALA A 121 -21.51 3.96 5.45
C ALA A 121 -20.89 3.63 4.08
N ILE A 122 -19.92 4.41 3.61
CA ILE A 122 -19.41 4.33 2.24
C ILE A 122 -18.64 3.03 2.01
N VAL A 123 -17.74 2.62 2.91
CA VAL A 123 -16.90 1.43 2.69
C VAL A 123 -17.75 0.16 2.58
N PRO A 124 -18.68 -0.14 3.51
CA PRO A 124 -19.55 -1.31 3.38
C PRO A 124 -20.52 -1.23 2.20
N VAL A 125 -21.08 -0.05 1.90
CA VAL A 125 -21.99 0.11 0.76
C VAL A 125 -21.27 -0.19 -0.56
N VAL A 126 -20.09 0.40 -0.76
CA VAL A 126 -19.26 0.12 -1.94
C VAL A 126 -18.89 -1.35 -2.00
N TYR A 127 -18.50 -1.94 -0.87
CA TYR A 127 -18.20 -3.36 -0.79
C TYR A 127 -19.39 -4.20 -1.27
N VAL A 128 -20.56 -4.05 -0.66
CA VAL A 128 -21.78 -4.80 -1.02
C VAL A 128 -22.19 -4.58 -2.48
N MET A 129 -22.02 -3.36 -3.02
CA MET A 129 -22.26 -3.09 -4.45
C MET A 129 -21.34 -3.90 -5.36
N THR A 130 -20.08 -4.17 -4.97
CA THR A 130 -19.21 -5.04 -5.78
C THR A 130 -19.67 -6.50 -5.80
N TRP A 131 -20.50 -6.92 -4.85
CA TRP A 131 -21.10 -8.25 -4.78
C TRP A 131 -22.41 -8.37 -5.56
N THR A 132 -22.86 -7.34 -6.28
CA THR A 132 -24.10 -7.40 -7.08
C THR A 132 -24.12 -8.60 -8.02
N GLY A 133 -23.00 -8.95 -8.66
CA GLY A 133 -22.89 -10.14 -9.51
C GLY A 133 -23.27 -11.43 -8.75
N TRP A 134 -22.71 -11.63 -7.56
CA TRP A 134 -23.05 -12.77 -6.70
C TRP A 134 -24.52 -12.74 -6.27
N PHE A 135 -25.10 -11.54 -6.05
CA PHE A 135 -26.52 -11.38 -5.70
C PHE A 135 -27.50 -11.64 -6.84
N VAL A 136 -27.14 -11.37 -8.09
CA VAL A 136 -28.06 -11.54 -9.25
C VAL A 136 -27.87 -12.85 -10.00
N SER A 137 -26.73 -13.54 -9.81
CA SER A 137 -26.45 -14.84 -10.44
C SER A 137 -26.76 -16.01 -9.52
N ASP A 138 -27.09 -17.17 -10.08
CA ASP A 138 -27.46 -18.36 -9.29
C ASP A 138 -26.26 -19.30 -8.98
N GLY A 139 -25.11 -19.09 -9.62
CA GLY A 139 -23.93 -19.97 -9.47
C GLY A 139 -22.96 -19.60 -8.33
N GLY A 140 -23.35 -18.68 -7.44
CA GLY A 140 -22.46 -18.20 -6.37
C GLY A 140 -22.21 -19.25 -5.29
N TRP A 141 -20.96 -19.40 -4.85
CA TRP A 141 -20.64 -20.27 -3.71
C TRP A 141 -21.47 -19.89 -2.48
N ALA A 142 -22.01 -20.91 -1.79
CA ALA A 142 -22.85 -20.80 -0.60
C ALA A 142 -24.05 -19.82 -0.70
N ARG A 143 -24.50 -19.48 -1.92
CA ARG A 143 -25.59 -18.51 -2.15
C ARG A 143 -26.91 -18.90 -1.50
N ASP A 144 -27.28 -20.17 -1.60
CA ASP A 144 -28.55 -20.68 -1.06
C ASP A 144 -28.38 -21.30 0.33
N TRP A 145 -27.25 -21.08 1.00
CA TRP A 145 -26.96 -21.65 2.31
C TRP A 145 -28.06 -21.38 3.34
N ALA A 146 -28.61 -20.16 3.35
CA ALA A 146 -29.64 -19.76 4.30
C ALA A 146 -31.00 -20.44 4.06
N ALA A 147 -31.28 -20.99 2.87
CA ALA A 147 -32.54 -21.68 2.57
C ALA A 147 -32.71 -22.98 3.39
N GLY A 148 -31.60 -23.60 3.82
CA GLY A 148 -31.59 -24.75 4.72
C GLY A 148 -31.62 -24.38 6.21
N GLN A 149 -31.74 -23.09 6.55
CA GLN A 149 -31.68 -22.59 7.92
C GLN A 149 -33.08 -22.17 8.41
N GLY A 150 -33.26 -22.10 9.73
CA GLY A 150 -34.50 -21.61 10.33
C GLY A 150 -34.85 -20.16 9.94
N PRO A 151 -36.12 -19.75 10.12
CA PRO A 151 -36.60 -18.43 9.75
C PRO A 151 -35.84 -17.32 10.49
N SER A 152 -35.58 -16.20 9.81
CA SER A 152 -34.86 -15.06 10.35
C SER A 152 -35.44 -13.74 9.85
N LEU A 153 -35.23 -12.67 10.62
CA LEU A 153 -35.55 -11.31 10.20
C LEU A 153 -34.56 -10.76 9.15
N VAL A 154 -33.36 -11.34 9.06
CA VAL A 154 -32.36 -10.95 8.06
C VAL A 154 -32.62 -11.73 6.77
N PRO A 155 -32.69 -11.07 5.60
CA PRO A 155 -32.88 -11.75 4.32
C PRO A 155 -31.86 -12.87 4.08
N ASP A 156 -32.31 -13.98 3.52
CA ASP A 156 -31.49 -15.17 3.28
C ASP A 156 -30.24 -14.87 2.45
N ALA A 157 -30.35 -14.02 1.43
CA ALA A 157 -29.20 -13.59 0.63
C ALA A 157 -28.10 -12.91 1.47
N LEU A 158 -28.46 -12.07 2.45
CA LEU A 158 -27.49 -11.41 3.33
C LEU A 158 -26.89 -12.38 4.35
N ARG A 159 -27.68 -13.34 4.84
CA ARG A 159 -27.20 -14.40 5.73
C ARG A 159 -26.23 -15.33 5.03
N SER A 160 -26.54 -15.76 3.81
CA SER A 160 -25.65 -16.54 2.95
C SER A 160 -24.38 -15.78 2.62
N LEU A 161 -24.46 -14.48 2.32
CA LEU A 161 -23.27 -13.66 2.10
C LEU A 161 -22.41 -13.59 3.36
N TRP A 162 -23.02 -13.39 4.53
CA TRP A 162 -22.29 -13.41 5.80
C TRP A 162 -21.62 -14.76 6.05
N HIS A 163 -22.32 -15.86 5.80
CA HIS A 163 -21.77 -17.22 5.91
C HIS A 163 -20.55 -17.41 5.01
N TYR A 164 -20.65 -17.03 3.72
CA TYR A 164 -19.51 -17.03 2.81
C TYR A 164 -18.31 -16.31 3.42
N HIS A 165 -18.51 -15.11 3.97
CA HIS A 165 -17.42 -14.32 4.54
C HIS A 165 -16.83 -14.95 5.80
N ALA A 166 -17.66 -15.60 6.62
CA ALA A 166 -17.21 -16.34 7.78
C ALA A 166 -16.34 -17.55 7.37
N GLU A 167 -16.73 -18.30 6.34
CA GLU A 167 -15.93 -19.39 5.77
C GLU A 167 -14.61 -18.88 5.20
N ALA A 168 -14.67 -17.81 4.39
CA ALA A 168 -13.48 -17.20 3.80
C ALA A 168 -12.53 -16.69 4.88
N TRP A 169 -13.04 -15.97 5.90
CA TRP A 169 -12.23 -15.51 7.02
C TRP A 169 -11.61 -16.67 7.79
N GLY A 170 -12.40 -17.71 8.10
CA GLY A 170 -11.95 -18.91 8.79
C GLY A 170 -10.81 -19.62 8.06
N PHE A 171 -10.90 -19.75 6.74
CA PHE A 171 -9.80 -20.25 5.92
C PHE A 171 -8.56 -19.35 6.01
N HIS A 172 -8.74 -18.03 5.84
CA HIS A 172 -7.62 -17.11 5.77
C HIS A 172 -6.83 -17.04 7.08
N VAL A 173 -7.49 -17.03 8.24
CA VAL A 173 -6.79 -16.92 9.53
C VAL A 173 -6.15 -18.24 9.99
N ASN A 174 -6.61 -19.39 9.48
CA ASN A 174 -6.10 -20.71 9.86
C ASN A 174 -5.20 -21.37 8.81
N LEU A 175 -4.89 -20.69 7.69
CA LEU A 175 -4.00 -21.23 6.66
C LEU A 175 -2.54 -21.28 7.14
N ALA A 176 -2.12 -22.45 7.63
CA ALA A 176 -0.77 -22.72 8.14
C ALA A 176 -0.06 -23.88 7.41
N SER A 177 -0.55 -24.28 6.23
CA SER A 177 0.05 -25.35 5.43
C SER A 177 1.48 -24.97 4.99
N PRO A 178 2.52 -25.77 5.30
CA PRO A 178 3.89 -25.47 4.90
C PRO A 178 4.03 -25.27 3.39
N HIS A 179 4.82 -24.28 2.98
CA HIS A 179 5.12 -24.02 1.57
C HIS A 179 6.58 -23.58 1.42
N SER A 180 7.30 -24.14 0.44
CA SER A 180 8.74 -23.90 0.23
C SER A 180 9.10 -22.43 0.02
N TYR A 181 8.24 -21.69 -0.67
CA TYR A 181 8.38 -20.25 -0.91
C TYR A 181 7.67 -19.33 0.09
N ALA A 182 7.13 -19.87 1.20
CA ALA A 182 6.63 -19.02 2.27
C ALA A 182 7.75 -18.14 2.83
N SER A 183 7.43 -16.92 3.22
CA SER A 183 8.39 -15.96 3.75
C SER A 183 7.88 -15.25 4.99
N ASN A 184 8.80 -14.87 5.86
CA ASN A 184 8.46 -14.14 7.08
C ASN A 184 8.36 -12.62 6.79
N PRO A 185 7.30 -11.92 7.22
CA PRO A 185 7.14 -10.49 6.97
C PRO A 185 8.22 -9.60 7.58
N LEU A 186 8.93 -10.05 8.62
CA LEU A 186 10.12 -9.36 9.13
C LEU A 186 11.24 -9.25 8.08
N SER A 187 11.28 -10.20 7.14
CA SER A 187 12.33 -10.30 6.13
C SER A 187 12.01 -9.55 4.82
N TRP A 188 10.75 -9.13 4.64
CA TRP A 188 10.26 -8.52 3.41
C TRP A 188 11.01 -7.26 2.94
N PRO A 189 11.40 -6.31 3.83
CA PRO A 189 12.16 -5.13 3.40
C PRO A 189 13.53 -5.49 2.78
N PHE A 190 14.07 -6.65 3.11
CA PHE A 190 15.39 -7.10 2.65
C PHE A 190 15.32 -7.99 1.39
N GLN A 191 14.11 -8.39 0.97
CA GLN A 191 13.88 -9.29 -0.16
C GLN A 191 14.65 -10.62 -0.03
N THR A 192 14.78 -11.18 1.18
CA THR A 192 15.62 -12.38 1.39
C THR A 192 14.98 -13.68 0.91
N ARG A 193 13.65 -13.75 0.83
CA ARG A 193 12.91 -14.93 0.35
C ARG A 193 11.84 -14.52 -0.66
N PRO A 194 12.19 -14.29 -1.93
CA PRO A 194 11.22 -14.01 -2.98
C PRO A 194 10.35 -15.24 -3.27
N THR A 195 9.17 -15.02 -3.86
CA THR A 195 8.23 -16.10 -4.17
C THR A 195 8.38 -16.52 -5.63
N SER A 196 8.64 -17.80 -5.89
CA SER A 196 8.66 -18.31 -7.26
C SER A 196 7.23 -18.46 -7.80
N PHE A 197 6.95 -17.86 -8.96
CA PHE A 197 5.65 -17.94 -9.65
C PHE A 197 5.66 -18.95 -10.79
N TYR A 198 6.83 -19.22 -11.35
CA TYR A 198 7.01 -20.17 -12.45
C TYR A 198 8.43 -20.67 -12.41
N TRP A 199 8.60 -21.98 -12.56
CA TRP A 199 9.90 -22.63 -12.71
C TRP A 199 9.81 -23.71 -13.78
N ASN A 200 10.78 -23.71 -14.69
CA ASN A 200 10.93 -24.76 -15.69
C ASN A 200 12.42 -25.07 -15.91
N ALA A 201 12.79 -26.32 -15.68
CA ALA A 201 14.14 -26.84 -15.95
C ALA A 201 14.14 -27.56 -17.29
N ILE A 202 14.97 -27.09 -18.23
CA ILE A 202 15.02 -27.56 -19.61
C ILE A 202 16.34 -28.29 -19.82
N LYS A 203 16.28 -29.58 -20.11
CA LYS A 203 17.47 -30.46 -20.25
C LYS A 203 17.56 -31.22 -21.57
N ASP A 204 16.57 -31.03 -22.44
CA ASP A 204 16.40 -31.77 -23.69
C ASP A 204 16.77 -30.92 -24.93
N GLY A 205 17.36 -29.74 -24.73
CA GLY A 205 17.66 -28.79 -25.80
C GLY A 205 16.43 -28.12 -26.42
N SER A 206 15.24 -28.28 -25.82
CA SER A 206 14.01 -27.63 -26.30
C SER A 206 13.95 -26.13 -25.95
N GLN A 207 12.94 -25.43 -26.46
CA GLN A 207 12.62 -24.03 -26.12
C GLN A 207 13.76 -23.01 -26.37
N GLY A 208 14.66 -23.32 -27.31
CA GLY A 208 15.79 -22.43 -27.66
C GLY A 208 16.91 -22.41 -26.62
N CYS A 209 17.03 -23.45 -25.79
CA CYS A 209 18.14 -23.59 -24.85
C CYS A 209 19.47 -23.74 -25.60
N PRO A 210 20.48 -22.86 -25.37
CA PRO A 210 21.77 -22.94 -26.05
C PRO A 210 22.72 -24.00 -25.46
N THR A 211 22.32 -24.68 -24.38
CA THR A 211 23.10 -25.73 -23.69
C THR A 211 22.21 -26.96 -23.44
N ASP A 212 22.72 -27.98 -22.74
CA ASP A 212 21.97 -29.15 -22.28
C ASP A 212 21.32 -28.94 -20.89
N ASN A 213 21.49 -27.77 -20.28
CA ASN A 213 20.97 -27.44 -18.97
C ASN A 213 20.59 -25.95 -18.86
N CYS A 214 19.32 -25.66 -19.06
CA CYS A 214 18.73 -24.32 -18.93
C CYS A 214 17.66 -24.26 -17.84
N ALA A 215 17.39 -23.05 -17.39
CA ALA A 215 16.26 -22.72 -16.54
C ALA A 215 15.47 -21.55 -17.13
N SER A 216 14.17 -21.55 -16.87
CA SER A 216 13.31 -20.37 -17.00
C SER A 216 12.52 -20.21 -15.70
N GLU A 217 12.57 -19.01 -15.14
CA GLU A 217 11.90 -18.70 -13.88
C GLU A 217 11.17 -17.36 -13.98
N VAL A 218 10.00 -17.27 -13.35
CA VAL A 218 9.39 -15.98 -12.98
C VAL A 218 9.43 -15.86 -11.47
N LEU A 219 10.36 -15.06 -10.96
CA LEU A 219 10.54 -14.84 -9.53
C LEU A 219 9.93 -13.49 -9.12
N ALA A 220 9.09 -13.48 -8.09
CA ALA A 220 8.57 -12.27 -7.45
C ALA A 220 9.62 -11.58 -6.57
N LEU A 221 10.75 -11.24 -7.18
CA LEU A 221 11.83 -10.47 -6.60
C LEU A 221 11.71 -9.02 -7.09
N GLY A 222 11.56 -8.05 -6.19
CA GLY A 222 11.68 -6.65 -6.60
C GLY A 222 13.13 -6.28 -6.93
N ASN A 223 13.36 -5.15 -7.59
CA ASN A 223 14.72 -4.67 -7.85
C ASN A 223 15.50 -4.54 -6.52
N PRO A 224 16.53 -5.37 -6.27
CA PRO A 224 17.16 -5.43 -4.94
C PRO A 224 17.78 -4.09 -4.52
N ILE A 225 18.34 -3.35 -5.48
CA ILE A 225 18.93 -2.04 -5.24
C ILE A 225 17.86 -1.03 -4.79
N ILE A 226 16.68 -1.03 -5.42
CA ILE A 226 15.55 -0.20 -4.97
C ILE A 226 15.15 -0.58 -3.55
N TRP A 227 15.00 -1.87 -3.25
CA TRP A 227 14.55 -2.34 -1.94
C TRP A 227 15.52 -1.97 -0.82
N TRP A 228 16.81 -2.24 -1.00
CA TRP A 228 17.83 -1.94 0.01
C TRP A 228 18.01 -0.43 0.20
N ALA A 229 18.01 0.34 -0.90
CA ALA A 229 18.05 1.80 -0.80
C ALA A 229 16.77 2.37 -0.16
N ALA A 230 15.60 1.79 -0.45
CA ALA A 230 14.32 2.19 0.13
C ALA A 230 14.27 1.90 1.63
N PHE A 231 14.89 0.81 2.11
CA PHE A 231 15.01 0.54 3.55
C PHE A 231 15.79 1.65 4.26
N ILE A 232 16.93 2.07 3.71
CA ILE A 232 17.69 3.23 4.22
C ILE A 232 16.85 4.51 4.12
N ALA A 233 16.13 4.69 3.00
CA ALA A 233 15.25 5.83 2.81
C ALA A 233 14.11 5.87 3.84
N MET A 234 13.56 4.73 4.28
CA MET A 234 12.55 4.68 5.34
C MET A 234 13.08 5.24 6.64
N ILE A 235 14.31 4.88 7.03
CA ILE A 235 14.97 5.43 8.22
C ILE A 235 15.15 6.94 8.08
N HIS A 236 15.62 7.40 6.91
CA HIS A 236 15.76 8.82 6.61
C HIS A 236 14.41 9.57 6.65
N GLN A 237 13.34 9.01 6.08
CA GLN A 237 12.00 9.61 6.15
C GLN A 237 11.46 9.60 7.58
N ALA A 238 11.75 8.59 8.40
CA ALA A 238 11.35 8.56 9.81
C ALA A 238 12.04 9.70 10.57
N TRP A 239 13.33 9.90 10.34
CA TRP A 239 14.05 11.05 10.89
C TRP A 239 13.47 12.39 10.41
N ARG A 240 13.18 12.56 9.11
CA ARG A 240 12.54 13.79 8.59
C ARG A 240 11.15 14.04 9.18
N TRP A 241 10.38 12.99 9.40
CA TRP A 241 9.07 13.09 10.03
C TRP A 241 9.18 13.52 11.50
N ILE A 242 10.10 12.95 12.27
CA ILE A 242 10.24 13.22 13.71
C ILE A 242 10.97 14.55 13.97
N ALA A 243 12.16 14.71 13.39
CA ALA A 243 13.06 15.83 13.65
C ALA A 243 12.62 17.12 12.91
N HIS A 244 12.17 16.99 11.66
CA HIS A 244 11.76 18.15 10.84
C HIS A 244 10.25 18.34 10.74
N ARG A 245 9.46 17.45 11.35
CA ARG A 245 7.99 17.49 11.29
C ARG A 245 7.47 17.51 9.85
N ASP A 246 8.19 16.86 8.92
CA ASP A 246 7.76 16.76 7.52
C ASP A 246 6.56 15.81 7.41
N TRP A 247 5.39 16.39 7.17
CA TRP A 247 4.15 15.64 7.00
C TRP A 247 4.18 14.70 5.81
N ARG A 248 4.95 15.03 4.76
CA ARG A 248 5.07 14.20 3.54
C ARG A 248 5.76 12.88 3.87
N SER A 249 6.82 12.95 4.68
CA SER A 249 7.55 11.77 5.14
C SER A 249 6.65 10.88 6.00
N GLY A 250 5.91 11.48 6.94
CA GLY A 250 4.92 10.75 7.73
C GLY A 250 3.83 10.08 6.87
N ALA A 251 3.33 10.79 5.85
CA ALA A 251 2.30 10.26 4.94
C ALA A 251 2.75 8.97 4.23
N VAL A 252 3.96 8.99 3.68
CA VAL A 252 4.52 7.86 2.96
C VAL A 252 4.82 6.69 3.92
N LEU A 253 5.34 6.98 5.13
CA LEU A 253 5.57 5.96 6.14
C LEU A 253 4.28 5.30 6.63
N VAL A 254 3.18 6.04 6.74
CA VAL A 254 1.85 5.48 7.05
C VAL A 254 1.41 4.52 5.94
N GLY A 255 1.63 4.86 4.66
CA GLY A 255 1.35 3.97 3.54
C GLY A 255 2.14 2.66 3.59
N ILE A 256 3.43 2.72 3.94
CA ILE A 256 4.26 1.54 4.16
C ILE A 256 3.77 0.74 5.37
N ALA A 257 3.50 1.41 6.49
CA ALA A 257 3.06 0.76 7.72
C ALA A 257 1.72 0.04 7.55
N ALA A 258 0.76 0.66 6.86
CA ALA A 258 -0.54 0.07 6.57
C ALA A 258 -0.43 -1.24 5.76
N GLY A 259 0.53 -1.30 4.83
CA GLY A 259 0.77 -2.48 4.00
C GLY A 259 1.67 -3.55 4.63
N TRP A 260 2.45 -3.20 5.67
CA TRP A 260 3.47 -4.09 6.24
C TRP A 260 3.20 -4.50 7.69
N VAL A 261 2.96 -3.55 8.59
CA VAL A 261 2.85 -3.79 10.05
C VAL A 261 1.76 -4.81 10.40
N PRO A 262 0.57 -4.81 9.78
CA PRO A 262 -0.46 -5.80 10.10
C PRO A 262 -0.01 -7.25 9.90
N TRP A 263 0.91 -7.50 8.95
CA TRP A 263 1.43 -8.84 8.71
C TRP A 263 2.31 -9.36 9.85
N LEU A 264 2.82 -8.47 10.72
CA LEU A 264 3.55 -8.86 11.93
C LEU A 264 2.65 -9.55 12.96
N LEU A 265 1.32 -9.45 12.82
CA LEU A 265 0.36 -10.21 13.62
C LEU A 265 0.24 -11.67 13.16
N TYR A 266 0.78 -12.02 11.99
CA TYR A 266 0.58 -13.31 11.31
C TYR A 266 1.91 -14.01 10.98
N LEU A 267 2.88 -14.02 11.90
CA LEU A 267 4.22 -14.58 11.66
C LEU A 267 4.24 -16.09 11.38
N ASN A 268 3.26 -16.83 11.92
CA ASN A 268 3.16 -18.29 11.78
C ASN A 268 2.30 -18.73 10.59
N ARG A 269 1.78 -17.77 9.81
CA ARG A 269 0.90 -18.04 8.68
C ARG A 269 1.72 -18.28 7.42
N THR A 270 1.20 -19.10 6.52
CA THR A 270 1.78 -19.25 5.17
C THR A 270 1.51 -17.99 4.34
N ILE A 271 2.49 -17.09 4.32
CA ILE A 271 2.44 -15.81 3.60
C ILE A 271 3.69 -15.61 2.75
N PHE A 272 3.61 -14.68 1.82
CA PHE A 272 4.54 -14.58 0.70
C PHE A 272 5.01 -13.13 0.50
N THR A 273 6.24 -12.97 0.03
CA THR A 273 6.87 -11.66 -0.15
C THR A 273 6.18 -10.83 -1.24
N PHE A 274 5.41 -11.43 -2.14
CA PHE A 274 4.72 -10.64 -3.16
C PHE A 274 3.61 -9.73 -2.60
N TYR A 275 3.11 -9.96 -1.38
CA TYR A 275 2.15 -9.06 -0.72
C TYR A 275 2.69 -7.64 -0.53
N THR A 276 4.02 -7.50 -0.58
CA THR A 276 4.69 -6.22 -0.48
C THR A 276 4.39 -5.27 -1.63
N VAL A 277 3.93 -5.78 -2.78
CA VAL A 277 3.61 -4.99 -3.98
C VAL A 277 2.64 -3.84 -3.69
N VAL A 278 1.72 -4.03 -2.75
CA VAL A 278 0.68 -3.06 -2.38
C VAL A 278 1.30 -1.77 -1.83
N TYR A 279 2.44 -1.86 -1.13
CA TYR A 279 3.10 -0.71 -0.53
C TYR A 279 4.37 -0.24 -1.27
N VAL A 280 4.74 -0.89 -2.39
CA VAL A 280 5.85 -0.47 -3.26
C VAL A 280 5.74 1.00 -3.70
N PRO A 281 4.56 1.55 -4.08
CA PRO A 281 4.48 2.97 -4.45
C PRO A 281 4.99 3.89 -3.35
N PHE A 282 4.71 3.57 -2.08
CA PHE A 282 5.18 4.35 -0.93
C PHE A 282 6.68 4.18 -0.69
N LEU A 283 7.23 2.98 -0.85
CA LEU A 283 8.68 2.78 -0.81
C LEU A 283 9.42 3.60 -1.86
N VAL A 284 8.92 3.60 -3.10
CA VAL A 284 9.53 4.37 -4.19
C VAL A 284 9.37 5.87 -3.94
N MET A 285 8.24 6.32 -3.40
CA MET A 285 8.07 7.71 -2.96
C MET A 285 9.08 8.08 -1.86
N ALA A 286 9.29 7.23 -0.86
CA ALA A 286 10.26 7.47 0.22
C ALA A 286 11.68 7.57 -0.34
N LEU A 287 12.05 6.68 -1.26
CA LEU A 287 13.34 6.71 -1.94
C LEU A 287 13.51 7.97 -2.79
N ALA A 288 12.52 8.34 -3.59
CA ALA A 288 12.53 9.55 -4.41
C ALA A 288 12.66 10.81 -3.55
N MET A 289 11.96 10.89 -2.41
CA MET A 289 12.09 12.00 -1.46
C MET A 289 13.49 12.06 -0.82
N SER A 290 14.11 10.91 -0.52
CA SER A 290 15.49 10.85 -0.05
C SER A 290 16.48 11.31 -1.11
N MET A 291 16.32 10.86 -2.36
CA MET A 291 17.14 11.30 -3.50
C MET A 291 16.98 12.81 -3.77
N GLY A 292 15.75 13.34 -3.66
CA GLY A 292 15.52 14.79 -3.72
C GLY A 292 16.26 15.57 -2.64
N SER A 293 16.38 14.98 -1.44
CA SER A 293 17.15 15.57 -0.34
C SER A 293 18.67 15.53 -0.61
N MET A 294 19.15 14.46 -1.27
CA MET A 294 20.55 14.33 -1.73
C MET A 294 20.90 15.41 -2.76
N LEU A 295 20.05 15.62 -3.76
CA LEU A 295 20.21 16.69 -4.77
C LEU A 295 20.34 18.08 -4.12
N GLY A 296 19.52 18.33 -3.11
CA GLY A 296 19.52 19.59 -2.36
C GLY A 296 18.72 20.72 -3.01
N PRO A 297 18.49 21.81 -2.26
CA PRO A 297 17.74 22.97 -2.75
C PRO A 297 18.47 23.68 -3.90
N SER A 298 17.69 24.40 -4.71
CA SER A 298 18.16 25.11 -5.91
C SER A 298 19.21 26.18 -5.61
N ASN A 299 19.15 26.78 -4.42
CA ASN A 299 20.07 27.82 -3.95
C ASN A 299 21.34 27.28 -3.27
N ALA A 300 21.53 25.96 -3.21
CA ALA A 300 22.74 25.40 -2.61
C ALA A 300 23.99 25.64 -3.51
N PRO A 301 25.19 25.72 -2.92
CA PRO A 301 26.43 25.88 -3.68
C PRO A 301 26.57 24.82 -4.76
N GLU A 302 27.10 25.21 -5.92
CA GLU A 302 27.24 24.36 -7.09
C GLU A 302 27.95 23.03 -6.77
N LYS A 303 29.07 23.09 -6.03
CA LYS A 303 29.80 21.90 -5.58
C LYS A 303 28.95 20.92 -4.76
N ARG A 304 28.05 21.42 -3.89
CA ARG A 304 27.12 20.57 -3.12
C ARG A 304 26.13 19.92 -4.07
N ARG A 305 25.52 20.69 -4.97
CA ARG A 305 24.52 20.18 -5.93
C ARG A 305 25.13 19.16 -6.88
N ALA A 306 26.34 19.38 -7.36
CA ALA A 306 27.08 18.44 -8.19
C ALA A 306 27.31 17.10 -7.47
N ARG A 307 27.75 17.12 -6.20
CA ARG A 307 27.91 15.90 -5.38
C ARG A 307 26.58 15.18 -5.16
N GLY A 308 25.51 15.93 -4.87
CA GLY A 308 24.16 15.39 -4.71
C GLY A 308 23.62 14.73 -5.98
N ALA A 309 23.78 15.41 -7.12
CA ALA A 309 23.40 14.91 -8.44
C ALA A 309 24.21 13.68 -8.84
N PHE A 310 25.51 13.69 -8.59
CA PHE A 310 26.36 12.52 -8.83
C PHE A 310 25.91 11.32 -8.00
N ALA A 311 25.63 11.50 -6.71
CA ALA A 311 25.19 10.41 -5.84
C ALA A 311 23.80 9.86 -6.24
N ALA A 312 22.83 10.75 -6.50
CA ALA A 312 21.50 10.35 -6.94
C ALA A 312 21.54 9.69 -8.34
N GLY A 313 22.33 10.24 -9.26
CA GLY A 313 22.52 9.70 -10.61
C GLY A 313 23.21 8.33 -10.59
N THR A 314 24.22 8.14 -9.75
CA THR A 314 24.88 6.84 -9.55
C THR A 314 23.90 5.79 -9.04
N LEU A 315 23.10 6.12 -8.03
CA LEU A 315 22.07 5.21 -7.53
C LEU A 315 21.05 4.85 -8.61
N LEU A 316 20.58 5.83 -9.39
CA LEU A 316 19.66 5.60 -10.50
C LEU A 316 20.28 4.67 -11.56
N LEU A 317 21.55 4.88 -11.91
CA LEU A 317 22.27 4.04 -12.85
C LEU A 317 22.38 2.59 -12.34
N LEU A 318 22.72 2.40 -11.06
CA LEU A 318 22.76 1.07 -10.44
C LEU A 318 21.39 0.38 -10.45
N ILE A 319 20.31 1.13 -10.23
CA ILE A 319 18.93 0.61 -10.33
C ILE A 319 18.64 0.12 -11.76
N ILE A 320 19.02 0.89 -12.78
CA ILE A 320 18.82 0.53 -14.20
C ILE A 320 19.66 -0.70 -14.56
N ILE A 321 20.92 -0.76 -14.14
CA ILE A 321 21.80 -1.92 -14.36
C ILE A 321 21.22 -3.16 -13.70
N ALA A 322 20.76 -3.06 -12.45
CA ALA A 322 20.10 -4.17 -11.76
C ALA A 322 18.81 -4.58 -12.49
N ALA A 323 18.01 -3.64 -13.00
CA ALA A 323 16.82 -3.96 -13.76
C ALA A 323 17.14 -4.73 -15.04
N TRP A 324 18.17 -4.32 -15.78
CA TRP A 324 18.67 -5.05 -16.94
C TRP A 324 19.17 -6.45 -16.57
N TRP A 325 19.94 -6.57 -15.48
CA TRP A 325 20.49 -7.84 -15.00
C TRP A 325 19.40 -8.85 -14.63
N PHE A 326 18.36 -8.42 -13.92
CA PHE A 326 17.24 -9.25 -13.45
C PHE A 326 16.09 -9.39 -14.45
N TYR A 327 16.08 -8.63 -15.55
CA TYR A 327 15.02 -8.67 -16.55
C TYR A 327 14.69 -10.09 -17.06
N PRO A 328 15.67 -10.97 -17.35
CA PRO A 328 15.38 -12.34 -17.77
C PRO A 328 14.58 -13.15 -16.74
N ILE A 329 14.82 -12.92 -15.43
CA ILE A 329 14.12 -13.56 -14.31
C ILE A 329 12.69 -13.01 -14.12
N TRP A 330 12.46 -11.74 -14.43
CA TRP A 330 11.11 -11.17 -14.34
C TRP A 330 10.21 -11.52 -15.52
N THR A 331 10.81 -11.98 -16.62
CA THR A 331 10.11 -12.25 -17.88
C THR A 331 10.04 -13.72 -18.25
N GLY A 332 10.68 -14.61 -17.48
CA GLY A 332 10.68 -16.04 -17.77
C GLY A 332 11.47 -16.39 -19.03
N GLN A 333 12.56 -15.67 -19.30
CA GLN A 333 13.43 -16.00 -20.43
C GLN A 333 14.21 -17.29 -20.14
N VAL A 334 14.37 -18.13 -21.17
CA VAL A 334 15.22 -19.32 -21.10
C VAL A 334 16.69 -18.88 -21.09
N MET A 335 17.46 -19.36 -20.13
CA MET A 335 18.90 -19.11 -20.04
C MET A 335 19.65 -20.33 -19.49
N PRO A 336 20.96 -20.46 -19.75
CA PRO A 336 21.79 -21.49 -19.11
C PRO A 336 21.67 -21.45 -17.59
N TYR A 337 21.64 -22.62 -16.95
CA TYR A 337 21.45 -22.72 -15.50
C TYR A 337 22.47 -21.91 -14.70
N GLU A 338 23.73 -21.88 -15.12
CA GLU A 338 24.79 -21.09 -14.47
C GLU A 338 24.48 -19.57 -14.51
N GLN A 339 23.94 -19.08 -15.62
CA GLN A 339 23.54 -17.68 -15.74
C GLN A 339 22.35 -17.34 -14.84
N TRP A 340 21.40 -18.28 -14.70
CA TRP A 340 20.32 -18.15 -13.74
C TRP A 340 20.88 -18.12 -12.31
N GLN A 341 21.79 -19.02 -11.97
CA GLN A 341 22.39 -19.14 -10.63
C GLN A 341 23.18 -17.88 -10.24
N LEU A 342 23.90 -17.24 -11.17
CA LEU A 342 24.59 -15.97 -10.94
C LEU A 342 23.65 -14.81 -10.55
N ARG A 343 22.36 -14.91 -10.87
CA ARG A 343 21.34 -13.92 -10.48
C ARG A 343 20.78 -14.20 -9.09
N MET A 344 21.01 -15.39 -8.53
CA MET A 344 20.62 -15.73 -7.16
C MET A 344 21.67 -15.21 -6.18
N TRP A 345 21.62 -13.91 -5.91
CA TRP A 345 22.60 -13.23 -5.05
C TRP A 345 22.58 -13.71 -3.60
N MET A 346 21.46 -14.27 -3.14
CA MET A 346 21.34 -14.87 -1.81
C MET A 346 21.01 -16.37 -1.96
N PRO A 347 21.60 -17.26 -1.12
CA PRO A 347 21.26 -18.68 -1.12
C PRO A 347 19.76 -18.93 -0.89
N THR A 348 19.10 -18.05 -0.14
CA THR A 348 17.68 -18.11 0.18
C THR A 348 16.76 -17.69 -0.96
N TRP A 349 17.28 -17.35 -2.15
CA TRP A 349 16.45 -17.06 -3.33
C TRP A 349 16.06 -18.31 -4.12
N VAL A 350 16.66 -19.47 -3.82
CA VAL A 350 16.40 -20.76 -4.48
C VAL A 350 15.38 -21.58 -3.71
#